data_AF-A0AAI9J512-F1
#
_entry.id   AF-A0AAI9J512-F1
#
_cell.length_a   1.000
_cell.length_b   1.000
_cell.length_c   1.000
_cell.angle_alpha   90.00
_cell.angle_beta   90.00
_cell.angle_gamma   90.00
#
_symmetry.space_group_name_H-M   'P 1'
#
loop_
_entity.id
_entity.type
_entity.pdbx_description
1 polymer ?
#
loop_
_entity_poly.entity_id
_entity_poly.type
_entity_poly.pdbx_seq_one_letter_code
_entity_poly.pdbx_strand_id
1 'polypeptide(L)'
;MRLACCGTPLVAGRQVTGFSNTEEAVVQLTEVVPFLVEDELVDLGARYSKAEDWHAYVVNDGLLITGQNPASSERAARAMLTALDNGRGG
;
A
#
# COMPACT_ATOMS: atom_id res chain seq x y z
N MET A 1 -0.48 -9.54 -8.55
CA MET A 1 -0.55 -9.79 -7.10
C MET A 1 -1.65 -10.81 -6.79
N ARG A 2 -1.39 -12.13 -6.91
CA ARG A 2 -2.39 -13.19 -6.65
C ARG A 2 -1.81 -14.21 -5.69
N LEU A 3 -2.06 -14.05 -4.39
CA LEU A 3 -1.86 -15.12 -3.41
C LEU A 3 -2.91 -15.00 -2.29
N ALA A 4 -3.93 -15.85 -2.38
CA ALA A 4 -4.64 -16.49 -1.28
C ALA A 4 -5.24 -17.79 -1.85
N CYS A 5 -5.35 -18.86 -1.04
CA CYS A 5 -5.59 -20.26 -1.47
C CYS A 5 -6.88 -20.55 -2.26
N CYS A 6 -7.67 -19.53 -2.60
CA CYS A 6 -8.94 -19.59 -3.35
C CYS A 6 -9.02 -18.57 -4.50
N GLY A 7 -7.92 -17.89 -4.86
CA GLY A 7 -7.88 -16.94 -5.99
C GLY A 7 -8.39 -15.53 -5.67
N THR A 8 -8.87 -15.28 -4.44
CA THR A 8 -9.22 -13.94 -3.96
C THR A 8 -7.97 -13.10 -3.75
N PRO A 9 -7.94 -11.83 -4.21
CA PRO A 9 -6.81 -10.94 -3.97
C PRO A 9 -6.57 -10.73 -2.47
N LEU A 10 -5.29 -10.70 -2.05
CA LEU A 10 -4.90 -10.46 -0.65
C LEU A 10 -5.46 -9.12 -0.10
N VAL A 11 -5.59 -8.14 -0.98
CA VAL A 11 -6.03 -6.77 -0.65
C VAL A 11 -7.54 -6.60 -0.64
N ALA A 12 -8.31 -7.60 -1.09
CA ALA A 12 -9.76 -7.50 -1.16
C ALA A 12 -10.37 -7.21 0.23
N GLY A 13 -11.11 -6.12 0.35
CA GLY A 13 -11.70 -5.62 1.59
C GLY A 13 -10.70 -5.04 2.60
N ARG A 14 -9.40 -5.05 2.33
CA ARG A 14 -8.36 -4.52 3.22
C ARG A 14 -8.15 -3.02 3.01
N GLN A 15 -7.78 -2.32 4.07
CA GLN A 15 -7.33 -0.93 3.98
C GLN A 15 -5.88 -0.91 3.49
N VAL A 16 -5.63 -0.16 2.42
CA VAL A 16 -4.31 -0.07 1.81
C VAL A 16 -4.03 1.36 1.33
N THR A 17 -2.76 1.64 1.12
CA THR A 17 -2.27 2.77 0.35
C THR A 17 -1.18 2.31 -0.61
N GLY A 18 -0.74 3.21 -1.47
CA GLY A 18 0.27 3.00 -2.50
C GLY A 18 0.43 4.27 -3.31
N PHE A 19 1.38 4.28 -4.24
CA PHE A 19 1.65 5.46 -5.05
C PHE A 19 0.38 5.94 -5.74
N SER A 20 0.06 7.22 -5.57
CA SER A 20 -1.18 7.77 -6.10
C SER A 20 -1.08 8.03 -7.60
N ASN A 21 -2.23 8.06 -8.28
CA ASN A 21 -2.30 8.39 -9.69
C ASN A 21 -1.74 9.80 -9.98
N THR A 22 -1.88 10.73 -9.03
CA THR A 22 -1.35 12.10 -9.12
C THR A 22 0.17 12.12 -9.01
N GLU A 23 0.76 11.35 -8.10
CA GLU A 23 2.22 11.20 -8.01
C GLU A 23 2.80 10.51 -9.26
N GLU A 24 2.12 9.49 -9.81
CA GLU A 24 2.53 8.79 -11.04
C GLU A 24 2.52 9.72 -12.27
N ALA A 25 1.50 10.58 -12.38
CA ALA A 25 1.42 11.58 -13.45
C ALA A 25 2.58 12.60 -13.41
N VAL A 26 3.06 12.94 -12.21
CA VAL A 26 4.16 13.90 -12.01
C VAL A 26 5.53 13.31 -12.35
N VAL A 27 5.75 12.02 -12.09
CA VAL A 27 7.05 11.37 -12.37
C VAL A 27 7.24 10.99 -13.84
N GLN A 28 6.23 11.17 -14.70
CA GLN A 28 6.28 11.00 -16.16
C GLN A 28 6.88 9.67 -16.64
N LEU A 29 6.83 8.62 -15.81
CA LEU A 29 7.11 7.24 -16.21
C LEU A 29 5.86 6.53 -16.76
N THR A 30 4.81 7.28 -17.08
CA THR A 30 3.51 6.80 -17.56
C THR A 30 3.57 5.98 -18.85
N GLU A 31 4.67 6.00 -19.61
CA GLU A 31 4.88 5.12 -20.76
C GLU A 31 5.59 3.78 -20.43
N VAL A 32 6.06 3.60 -19.19
CA VAL A 32 6.79 2.39 -18.74
C VAL A 32 5.92 1.51 -17.83
N VAL A 33 5.03 2.11 -17.04
CA VAL A 33 4.19 1.36 -16.11
C VAL A 33 2.96 0.77 -16.81
N PRO A 34 2.78 -0.57 -16.80
CA PRO A 34 1.68 -1.24 -17.52
C PRO A 34 0.30 -1.03 -16.87
N PHE A 35 0.25 -0.45 -15.67
CA PHE A 35 -0.97 -0.17 -14.91
C PHE A 35 -0.68 0.84 -13.80
N LEU A 36 -1.73 1.51 -13.32
CA LEU A 36 -1.66 2.44 -12.19
C LEU A 36 -1.97 1.71 -10.88
N VAL A 37 -1.14 1.94 -9.84
CA VAL A 37 -1.22 1.18 -8.58
C VAL A 37 -2.52 1.45 -7.83
N GLU A 38 -2.95 2.71 -7.74
CA GLU A 38 -4.20 3.09 -7.09
C GLU A 38 -5.40 2.38 -7.74
N ASP A 39 -5.49 2.42 -9.07
CA ASP A 39 -6.60 1.81 -9.82
C ASP A 39 -6.62 0.29 -9.65
N GLU A 40 -5.48 -0.38 -9.79
CA GLU A 40 -5.39 -1.84 -9.59
C GLU A 40 -5.78 -2.27 -8.17
N LEU A 41 -5.40 -1.50 -7.15
CA LEU A 41 -5.79 -1.81 -5.77
C LEU A 41 -7.32 -1.68 -5.59
N VAL A 42 -7.93 -0.65 -6.16
CA VAL A 42 -9.39 -0.47 -6.13
C VAL A 42 -10.09 -1.59 -6.90
N ASP A 43 -9.62 -1.94 -8.09
CA ASP A 43 -10.18 -3.02 -8.92
C ASP A 43 -10.07 -4.40 -8.27
N LEU A 44 -9.01 -4.64 -7.50
CA LEU A 44 -8.85 -5.84 -6.67
C LEU A 44 -9.73 -5.83 -5.40
N GLY A 45 -10.55 -4.79 -5.22
CA GLY A 45 -11.52 -4.65 -4.13
C GLY A 45 -10.93 -4.11 -2.84
N ALA A 46 -9.78 -3.43 -2.89
CA ALA A 46 -9.18 -2.83 -1.69
C ALA A 46 -9.86 -1.51 -1.31
N ARG A 47 -9.81 -1.16 -0.03
CA ARG A 47 -10.20 0.15 0.49
C ARG A 47 -8.98 1.07 0.45
N TYR A 48 -8.74 1.66 -0.71
CA TYR A 48 -7.61 2.56 -0.94
C TYR A 48 -7.79 3.90 -0.23
N SER A 49 -6.69 4.46 0.28
CA SER A 49 -6.62 5.80 0.86
C SER A 49 -5.24 6.41 0.63
N LYS A 50 -5.15 7.74 0.61
CA LYS A 50 -3.91 8.50 0.39
C LYS A 50 -3.92 9.81 1.16
N ALA A 51 -2.72 10.31 1.46
CA ALA A 51 -2.48 11.69 1.87
C ALA A 51 -2.18 12.56 0.65
N GLU A 52 -1.90 13.85 0.91
CA GLU A 52 -1.37 14.75 -0.12
C GLU A 52 -0.10 14.19 -0.76
N ASP A 53 0.09 14.48 -2.04
CA ASP A 53 1.25 14.02 -2.81
C ASP A 53 2.56 14.31 -2.05
N TRP A 54 3.49 13.35 -2.12
CA TRP A 54 4.83 13.41 -1.51
C TRP A 54 4.85 13.47 0.03
N HIS A 55 3.69 13.46 0.69
CA HIS A 55 3.63 13.33 2.14
C HIS A 55 3.73 11.86 2.55
N ALA A 56 4.43 11.62 3.65
CA ALA A 56 4.57 10.28 4.20
C ALA A 56 3.23 9.78 4.76
N TYR A 57 2.70 8.70 4.21
CA TYR A 57 1.43 8.08 4.60
C TYR A 57 1.57 6.56 4.67
N VAL A 58 1.09 5.98 5.77
CA VAL A 58 1.17 4.54 6.04
C VAL A 58 -0.18 4.06 6.54
N VAL A 59 -0.66 2.96 5.96
CA VAL A 59 -1.87 2.27 6.40
C VAL A 59 -1.44 0.93 7.01
N ASN A 60 -1.97 0.64 8.20
CA ASN A 60 -1.78 -0.63 8.90
C ASN A 60 -3.14 -1.33 9.08
N ASP A 61 -3.34 -2.43 8.37
CA ASP A 61 -4.50 -3.32 8.49
C ASP A 61 -4.06 -4.70 9.00
N GLY A 62 -3.93 -4.82 10.33
CA GLY A 62 -3.45 -6.02 11.01
C GLY A 62 -1.97 -6.26 10.75
N LEU A 63 -1.65 -7.24 9.88
CA LEU A 63 -0.27 -7.53 9.45
C LEU A 63 0.04 -6.96 8.05
N LEU A 64 -0.95 -6.36 7.38
CA LEU A 64 -0.74 -5.73 6.09
C LEU A 64 -0.40 -4.26 6.31
N ILE A 65 0.88 -3.92 6.12
CA ILE A 65 1.40 -2.56 6.21
C ILE A 65 1.72 -2.08 4.80
N THR A 66 1.16 -0.94 4.42
CA THR A 66 1.37 -0.31 3.10
C THR A 66 1.78 1.15 3.27
N GLY A 67 2.63 1.65 2.37
CA GLY A 67 3.11 3.03 2.37
C GLY A 67 2.92 3.68 1.01
N GLN A 68 2.56 4.97 0.99
CA GLN A 68 2.19 5.66 -0.24
C GLN A 68 3.39 5.90 -1.17
N ASN A 69 4.49 6.40 -0.63
CA ASN A 69 5.61 6.93 -1.42
C ASN A 69 6.95 6.77 -0.68
N PRO A 70 8.10 7.14 -1.28
CA PRO A 70 9.41 6.98 -0.65
C PRO A 70 9.52 7.65 0.73
N ALA A 71 8.87 8.80 0.94
CA ALA A 71 8.85 9.48 2.24
C ALA A 71 8.18 8.63 3.35
N SER A 72 7.33 7.67 2.97
CA SER A 72 6.63 6.77 3.88
C SER A 72 7.51 5.63 4.42
N SER A 73 8.69 5.40 3.83
CA SER A 73 9.53 4.22 4.10
C SER A 73 9.92 4.06 5.57
N GLU A 74 10.38 5.13 6.21
CA GLU A 74 10.78 5.08 7.62
C GLU A 74 9.59 4.73 8.53
N ARG A 75 8.43 5.34 8.28
CA ARG A 75 7.22 5.09 9.07
C ARG A 75 6.71 3.66 8.88
N ALA A 76 6.78 3.13 7.65
CA ALA A 76 6.40 1.75 7.36
C ALA A 76 7.31 0.75 8.07
N ALA A 77 8.62 0.98 8.06
CA ALA A 77 9.60 0.15 8.78
C ALA A 77 9.35 0.17 10.30
N ARG A 78 9.07 1.34 10.87
CA ARG A 78 8.71 1.45 12.31
C ARG A 78 7.44 0.68 12.64
N ALA A 79 6.39 0.79 11.81
CA ALA A 79 5.15 0.04 12.01
C ALA A 79 5.38 -1.48 11.94
N MET A 80 6.25 -1.94 11.03
CA MET A 80 6.63 -3.34 10.92
C MET A 80 7.35 -3.85 12.17
N LEU A 81 8.33 -3.09 12.68
CA LEU A 81 9.03 -3.45 13.91
C LEU A 81 8.05 -3.58 15.09
N THR A 82 7.15 -2.61 15.27
CA THR A 82 6.12 -2.67 16.30
C THR A 82 5.23 -3.91 16.15
N ALA A 83 4.82 -4.26 14.92
CA ALA A 83 4.01 -5.45 14.68
C ALA A 83 4.74 -6.75 15.04
N LEU A 84 6.05 -6.83 14.75
CA LEU A 84 6.88 -7.98 15.11
C LEU A 84 7.09 -8.10 16.62
N ASP A 85 7.31 -6.99 17.32
CA ASP A 85 7.49 -6.98 18.78
C ASP A 85 6.20 -7.44 19.48
N ASN A 86 5.04 -6.94 19.03
CA ASN A 86 3.74 -7.35 19.57
C ASN A 86 3.43 -8.83 19.33
N GLY A 87 3.94 -9.42 18.25
CA GLY A 87 3.79 -10.85 17.94
C GLY A 87 4.68 -11.79 18.77
N ARG A 88 5.68 -11.26 19.49
CA ARG A 88 6.60 -12.05 20.34
C ARG A 88 6.19 -12.08 21.82
N GLY A 89 5.17 -11.31 22.20
CA GLY A 89 4.69 -11.16 23.58
C GLY A 89 3.36 -11.86 23.89
N GLY A 90 2.77 -12.63 22.96
CA GLY A 90 1.57 -13.45 23.15
C GLY A 90 1.87 -14.93 22.98
#